data_AF-A0A150MVQ4-F1
#
_entry.id   AF-A0A150MVQ4-F1
#
_cell.length_a   1.000
_cell.length_b   1.000
_cell.length_c   1.000
_cell.angle_alpha   90.00
_cell.angle_beta   90.00
_cell.angle_gamma   90.00
#
_symmetry.space_group_name_H-M   'P 1'
#
loop_
_entity.id
_entity.type
_entity.pdbx_description
1 polymer ?
#
loop_
_entity_poly.entity_id
_entity_poly.type
_entity_poly.pdbx_seq_one_letter_code
_entity_poly.pdbx_strand_id
1 'polypeptide(L)'
;MKFDDIGCMVTYLQQHKNIDAAFVHAHDSKEWIDFQKSYFVHDSSIESPMGYGIAAFLTKQAAEKFANEHGGQVFSADELLKQNMMEFKMHSH
;
A
#
# COMPACT_ATOMS: atom_id res chain seq x y z
N MET A 1 -10.87 -12.17 4.69
CA MET A 1 -9.78 -12.90 4.01
C MET A 1 -8.47 -12.28 4.47
N LYS A 2 -7.38 -13.06 4.58
CA LYS A 2 -6.07 -12.53 4.98
C LYS A 2 -5.19 -12.49 3.74
N PHE A 3 -4.44 -11.42 3.58
CA PHE A 3 -3.49 -11.25 2.48
C PHE A 3 -2.08 -11.12 3.08
N ASP A 4 -1.12 -11.79 2.48
CA ASP A 4 0.28 -11.72 2.91
C ASP A 4 0.96 -10.39 2.52
N ASP A 5 0.39 -9.66 1.57
CA ASP A 5 0.94 -8.40 1.07
C ASP A 5 -0.19 -7.43 0.67
N ILE A 6 0.08 -6.12 0.79
CA ILE A 6 -0.86 -5.07 0.42
C ILE A 6 -1.16 -5.14 -1.07
N GLY A 7 -0.17 -5.44 -1.93
CA GLY A 7 -0.40 -5.55 -3.39
C GLY A 7 -1.41 -6.63 -3.78
N CYS A 8 -1.40 -7.78 -3.08
CA CYS A 8 -2.40 -8.84 -3.27
C CYS A 8 -3.79 -8.37 -2.84
N MET A 9 -3.89 -7.63 -1.73
CA MET A 9 -5.15 -7.07 -1.28
C MET A 9 -5.69 -6.04 -2.28
N VAL A 10 -4.86 -5.11 -2.77
CA VAL A 10 -5.27 -4.10 -3.78
C VAL A 10 -5.79 -4.78 -5.04
N THR A 11 -5.07 -5.78 -5.55
CA THR A 11 -5.51 -6.57 -6.72
C THR A 11 -6.88 -7.22 -6.49
N TYR A 12 -7.11 -7.76 -5.31
CA TYR A 12 -8.40 -8.35 -4.94
C TYR A 12 -9.50 -7.29 -4.86
N LEU A 13 -9.25 -6.15 -4.23
CA LEU A 13 -10.20 -5.02 -4.13
C LEU A 13 -10.56 -4.45 -5.51
N GLN A 14 -9.62 -4.41 -6.44
CA GLN A 14 -9.87 -4.00 -7.83
C GLN A 14 -10.87 -4.93 -8.55
N GLN A 15 -10.81 -6.23 -8.26
CA GLN A 15 -11.71 -7.24 -8.83
C GLN A 15 -13.05 -7.33 -8.08
N HIS A 16 -13.08 -6.96 -6.80
CA HIS A 16 -14.23 -7.08 -5.92
C HIS A 16 -14.68 -5.71 -5.39
N LYS A 17 -15.72 -5.13 -6.04
CA LYS A 17 -16.26 -3.80 -5.68
C LYS A 17 -17.13 -3.76 -4.41
N ASN A 18 -17.45 -4.90 -3.79
CA ASN A 18 -18.33 -5.00 -2.62
C ASN A 18 -17.56 -5.43 -1.37
N ILE A 19 -16.61 -4.61 -0.94
CA ILE A 19 -15.86 -4.84 0.30
C ILE A 19 -16.22 -3.74 1.28
N ASP A 20 -16.87 -4.12 2.38
CA ASP A 20 -17.35 -3.21 3.42
C ASP A 20 -16.21 -2.52 4.18
N ALA A 21 -15.14 -3.26 4.46
CA ALA A 21 -13.95 -2.74 5.13
C ALA A 21 -12.74 -3.60 4.79
N ALA A 22 -11.60 -2.94 4.62
CA ALA A 22 -10.30 -3.57 4.46
C ALA A 22 -9.34 -2.94 5.47
N PHE A 23 -8.49 -3.77 6.08
CA PHE A 23 -7.53 -3.32 7.09
C PHE A 23 -6.14 -3.77 6.70
N VAL A 24 -5.17 -2.89 6.94
CA VAL A 24 -3.74 -3.13 6.69
C VAL A 24 -2.93 -2.80 7.94
N HIS A 25 -1.72 -3.34 8.02
CA HIS A 25 -0.81 -2.94 9.09
C HIS A 25 -0.07 -1.67 8.72
N ALA A 26 -0.11 -0.69 9.63
CA ALA A 26 0.73 0.50 9.54
C ALA A 26 2.21 0.08 9.57
N HIS A 27 3.02 0.64 8.67
CA HIS A 27 4.45 0.34 8.59
C HIS A 27 5.19 0.78 9.85
N ASP A 28 4.84 1.95 10.39
CA ASP A 28 5.47 2.54 11.57
C ASP A 28 5.06 1.84 12.88
N SER A 29 3.75 1.77 13.13
CA SER A 29 3.22 1.35 14.44
C SER A 29 2.76 -0.12 14.48
N LYS A 30 2.71 -0.82 13.33
CA LYS A 30 2.17 -2.18 13.16
C LYS A 30 0.71 -2.34 13.58
N GLU A 31 0.00 -1.23 13.75
CA GLU A 31 -1.42 -1.22 14.10
C GLU A 31 -2.28 -1.53 12.88
N TRP A 32 -3.43 -2.15 13.13
CA TRP A 32 -4.44 -2.33 12.09
C TRP A 32 -5.11 -0.98 11.80
N ILE A 33 -4.92 -0.48 10.60
CA ILE A 33 -5.51 0.76 10.10
C ILE A 33 -6.44 0.47 8.93
N ASP A 34 -7.48 1.29 8.79
CA ASP A 34 -8.48 1.15 7.74
C ASP A 34 -7.86 1.52 6.39
N PHE A 35 -7.83 0.58 5.45
CA PHE A 35 -7.20 0.76 4.14
C PHE A 35 -7.76 1.97 3.41
N GLN A 36 -9.09 2.17 3.42
CA GLN A 36 -9.71 3.26 2.67
C GLN A 36 -9.38 4.64 3.23
N LYS A 37 -9.08 4.73 4.53
CA LYS A 37 -8.69 5.98 5.20
C LYS A 37 -7.18 6.15 5.35
N SER A 38 -6.40 5.19 4.85
CA SER A 38 -4.96 5.18 4.96
C SER A 38 -4.28 5.71 3.69
N TYR A 39 -2.99 6.00 3.84
CA TYR A 39 -2.10 6.45 2.78
C TYR A 39 -0.99 5.44 2.60
N PHE A 40 -0.48 5.35 1.38
CA PHE A 40 0.46 4.33 0.98
C PHE A 40 1.67 5.00 0.34
N VAL A 41 2.85 4.47 0.60
CA VAL A 41 4.06 4.82 -0.14
C VAL A 41 4.47 3.60 -0.91
N HIS A 42 4.63 3.76 -2.23
CA HIS A 42 5.24 2.75 -3.06
C HIS A 42 6.67 3.16 -3.39
N ASP A 43 7.60 2.27 -3.10
CA ASP A 43 9.00 2.37 -3.50
C ASP A 43 9.57 0.97 -3.77
N SER A 44 10.20 0.79 -4.93
CA SER A 44 10.75 -0.51 -5.34
C SER A 44 11.87 -1.02 -4.45
N SER A 45 12.46 -0.16 -3.61
CA SER A 45 13.51 -0.52 -2.64
C SER A 45 12.92 -1.00 -1.31
N ILE A 46 11.61 -0.89 -1.08
CA ILE A 46 10.96 -1.40 0.13
C ILE A 46 10.91 -2.93 0.07
N GLU A 47 11.61 -3.60 0.99
CA GLU A 47 11.52 -5.04 1.17
C GLU A 47 10.10 -5.43 1.62
N SER A 48 9.43 -6.21 0.78
CA SER A 48 8.10 -6.77 1.03
C SER A 48 8.09 -8.23 0.62
N PRO A 49 7.35 -9.12 1.32
CA PRO A 49 7.41 -10.56 1.10
C PRO A 49 7.03 -10.96 -0.33
N MET A 50 6.22 -10.16 -1.03
CA MET A 50 5.84 -10.37 -2.43
C MET A 50 6.49 -9.39 -3.42
N GLY A 51 7.38 -8.49 -2.95
CA GLY A 51 8.10 -7.54 -3.79
C GLY A 51 7.24 -6.43 -4.39
N TYR A 52 6.10 -6.07 -3.78
CA TYR A 52 5.30 -4.93 -4.23
C TYR A 52 5.82 -3.59 -3.71
N GLY A 53 6.61 -3.59 -2.63
CA GLY A 53 7.25 -2.38 -2.10
C GLY A 53 6.25 -1.33 -1.60
N ILE A 54 5.14 -1.75 -0.97
CA ILE A 54 4.10 -0.83 -0.49
C ILE A 54 4.14 -0.76 1.04
N ALA A 55 4.28 0.44 1.59
CA ALA A 55 4.16 0.73 3.02
C ALA A 55 2.88 1.52 3.31
N ALA A 56 2.12 1.12 4.34
CA ALA A 56 0.88 1.80 4.73
C ALA A 56 1.08 2.73 5.93
N PHE A 57 0.37 3.86 5.93
CA PHE A 57 0.46 4.91 6.94
C PHE A 57 -0.94 5.44 7.29
N LEU A 58 -1.14 5.74 8.58
CA LEU A 58 -2.40 6.25 9.09
C LEU A 58 -2.73 7.65 8.53
N THR A 59 -1.72 8.46 8.26
CA THR A 59 -1.90 9.84 7.79
C THR A 59 -1.02 10.15 6.59
N LYS A 60 -1.49 11.09 5.76
CA LYS A 60 -0.74 11.57 4.59
C LYS A 60 0.62 12.13 5.00
N GLN A 61 0.67 12.87 6.10
CA GLN A 61 1.91 13.48 6.58
C GLN A 61 2.98 12.42 6.93
N ALA A 62 2.59 11.30 7.53
CA ALA A 62 3.52 10.21 7.81
C ALA A 62 4.03 9.55 6.52
N ALA A 63 3.14 9.32 5.55
CA ALA A 63 3.52 8.80 4.22
C ALA A 63 4.45 9.77 3.48
N GLU A 64 4.13 11.06 3.45
CA GLU A 64 4.97 12.10 2.83
C GLU A 64 6.33 12.20 3.50
N LYS A 65 6.38 12.12 4.84
CA LYS A 65 7.65 12.13 5.57
C LYS A 65 8.51 10.93 5.16
N PHE A 66 7.94 9.73 5.16
CA PHE A 66 8.64 8.53 4.73
C PHE A 66 9.12 8.63 3.28
N ALA A 67 8.28 9.10 2.37
CA ALA A 67 8.63 9.30 0.96
C ALA A 67 9.72 10.36 0.76
N ASN A 68 9.79 11.40 1.60
CA ASN A 68 10.87 12.38 1.54
C ASN A 68 12.19 11.84 2.12
N GLU A 69 12.15 10.96 3.12
CA GLU A 69 13.34 10.40 3.76
C GLU A 69 13.94 9.23 2.95
N HIS A 70 13.09 8.35 2.42
CA HIS A 70 13.49 7.11 1.74
C HIS A 70 13.30 7.14 0.23
N GLY A 71 12.54 8.10 -0.30
CA GLY A 71 12.06 8.08 -1.67
C GLY A 71 10.72 7.36 -1.81
N GLY A 72 10.18 7.37 -3.04
CA GLY A 72 8.91 6.74 -3.37
C GLY A 72 7.79 7.72 -3.69
N GLN A 73 6.63 7.15 -4.03
CA GLN A 73 5.43 7.91 -4.37
C GLN A 73 4.32 7.66 -3.36
N VAL A 74 3.71 8.74 -2.88
CA VAL A 74 2.56 8.70 -1.95
C VAL A 74 1.28 8.53 -2.74
N PHE A 75 0.46 7.58 -2.33
CA PHE A 75 -0.86 7.29 -2.90
C PHE A 75 -1.91 7.25 -1.79
N SER A 76 -3.08 7.81 -2.08
CA SER A 76 -4.29 7.53 -1.29
C SER A 76 -4.84 6.14 -1.64
N ALA A 77 -5.70 5.57 -0.80
CA ALA A 77 -6.34 4.27 -1.08
C ALA A 77 -7.00 4.20 -2.47
N ASP A 78 -7.75 5.23 -2.84
CA ASP A 78 -8.43 5.32 -4.15
C ASP A 78 -7.43 5.44 -5.31
N GLU A 79 -6.33 6.15 -5.11
CA GLU A 79 -5.27 6.29 -6.12
C GLU A 79 -4.55 4.97 -6.31
N LEU A 80 -4.22 4.29 -5.22
CA LEU A 80 -3.56 2.97 -5.24
C LEU A 80 -4.45 1.92 -5.93
N LEU A 81 -5.76 1.95 -5.70
CA LEU A 81 -6.73 1.09 -6.39
C LEU A 81 -6.84 1.37 -7.89
N LYS A 82 -6.38 2.52 -8.37
CA LYS A 82 -6.29 2.83 -9.81
C LYS A 82 -4.94 2.45 -10.42
N GLN A 83 -3.93 2.20 -9.59
CA GLN A 83 -2.61 1.79 -10.06
C GLN A 83 -2.61 0.35 -10.56
N ASN A 84 -1.72 0.07 -11.50
CA ASN A 84 -1.52 -1.27 -12.00
C ASN A 84 -0.53 -2.02 -11.11
N MET A 85 -1.04 -2.92 -10.27
CA MET A 85 -0.20 -3.70 -9.34
C MET A 85 0.84 -4.56 -10.07
N MET A 86 0.62 -4.93 -11.34
CA MET A 86 1.63 -5.64 -12.13
C MET A 86 2.84 -4.77 -12.45
N GLU A 87 2.63 -3.47 -12.69
CA GLU A 87 3.73 -2.53 -12.95
C GLU A 87 4.59 -2.31 -11.70
N PHE A 88 3.96 -2.27 -10.53
CA PHE A 88 4.65 -2.14 -9.25
C PHE A 88 5.57 -3.34 -8.99
N LYS A 89 5.08 -4.56 -9.28
CA LYS A 89 5.87 -5.80 -9.14
C LYS A 89 7.04 -5.90 -10.14
N MET A 90 6.93 -5.31 -11.32
CA MET A 90 7.93 -5.46 -12.39
C MET A 90 9.10 -4.47 -12.29
N HIS A 91 9.00 -3.44 -11.43
CA HIS A 91 10.02 -2.40 -11.29
C HIS A 91 11.10 -2.71 -10.24
N SER A 92 11.11 -3.91 -9.63
CA SER A 92 12.29 -4.46 -8.94
C SER A 92 13.24 -5.07 -9.97
N HIS A 93 14.02 -4.23 -10.66
CA HIS A 93 15.12 -4.69 -11.52
C HIS A 93 16.47 -4.35 -10.88
#